data_AF-A0A0W0YWS8-F1
#
_entry.id   AF-A0A0W0YWS8-F1
#
_cell.length_a   1.000
_cell.length_b   1.000
_cell.length_c   1.000
_cell.angle_alpha   90.00
_cell.angle_beta   90.00
_cell.angle_gamma   90.00
#
_symmetry.space_group_name_H-M   'P 1'
#
loop_
_entity.id
_entity.type
_entity.pdbx_description
1 polymer ?
#
loop_
_entity_poly.entity_id
_entity_poly.type
_entity_poly.pdbx_seq_one_letter_code
_entity_poly.pdbx_strand_id
1 'polypeptide(L)'
;MNSIFISGFIVGGLTTAVGRYCWQKLIDNRRADEDAVNNKKRDMEMLFNDHPEFMNLFKNKINDPESRNIREFFVVERNAILNSSIPRFRFELTPDILLVLNKLESMGYIQKLENNCLHYKISDECIVEIKSLTEHLGSR
;
A
#
# COMPACT_ATOMS: atom_id res chain seq x y z
N MET A 1 -49.23 -39.36 12.83
CA MET A 1 -48.79 -38.27 11.92
C MET A 1 -48.44 -37.07 12.78
N ASN A 2 -47.20 -36.56 12.74
CA ASN A 2 -46.79 -35.16 13.07
C ASN A 2 -45.27 -34.97 13.27
N SER A 3 -44.47 -36.02 13.47
CA SER A 3 -43.03 -35.84 13.79
C SER A 3 -42.15 -35.40 12.61
N ILE A 4 -42.50 -35.74 11.36
CA ILE A 4 -41.68 -35.45 10.17
C ILE A 4 -41.74 -33.96 9.76
N PHE A 5 -42.86 -33.30 10.04
CA PHE A 5 -43.05 -31.87 9.70
C PHE A 5 -42.22 -30.96 10.60
N ILE A 6 -42.14 -31.29 11.89
CA ILE A 6 -41.40 -30.52 12.89
C ILE A 6 -39.89 -30.65 12.67
N SER A 7 -39.40 -31.85 12.32
CA SER A 7 -37.98 -32.06 12.03
C SER A 7 -37.52 -31.30 10.79
N GLY A 8 -38.35 -31.21 9.74
CA GLY A 8 -38.03 -30.44 8.53
C GLY A 8 -37.93 -28.93 8.79
N PHE A 9 -38.81 -28.39 9.64
CA PHE A 9 -38.81 -26.96 9.99
C PHE A 9 -37.58 -26.56 10.83
N ILE A 10 -37.19 -27.41 11.79
CA ILE A 10 -36.02 -27.16 12.65
C ILE A 10 -34.72 -27.24 11.85
N VAL A 11 -34.58 -28.26 10.99
CA VAL A 11 -33.38 -28.44 10.16
C VAL A 11 -33.27 -27.34 9.09
N GLY A 12 -34.39 -26.93 8.48
CA GLY A 12 -34.43 -25.82 7.52
C GLY A 12 -34.12 -24.45 8.13
N GLY A 13 -34.59 -24.19 9.36
CA GLY A 13 -34.26 -22.96 10.10
C GLY A 13 -32.79 -22.87 10.49
N LEU A 14 -32.22 -23.98 10.99
CA LEU A 14 -30.80 -24.06 11.37
C LEU A 14 -29.87 -23.88 10.16
N THR A 15 -30.16 -24.53 9.03
CA THR A 15 -29.36 -24.38 7.80
C THR A 15 -29.44 -22.96 7.25
N THR A 16 -30.59 -22.31 7.30
CA THR A 16 -30.76 -20.91 6.87
C THR A 16 -29.97 -19.93 7.75
N ALA A 17 -29.98 -20.14 9.08
CA ALA A 17 -29.23 -19.29 10.01
C ALA A 17 -27.72 -19.43 9.84
N VAL A 18 -27.22 -20.67 9.72
CA VAL A 18 -25.78 -20.93 9.47
C VAL A 18 -25.34 -20.38 8.11
N GLY A 19 -26.14 -20.59 7.07
CA GLY A 19 -25.88 -20.04 5.74
C GLY A 19 -25.81 -18.51 5.73
N ARG A 20 -26.76 -17.85 6.41
CA ARG A 20 -26.78 -16.39 6.53
C ARG A 20 -25.58 -15.85 7.30
N TYR A 21 -25.18 -16.51 8.37
CA TYR A 21 -24.00 -16.12 9.15
C TYR A 21 -22.70 -16.23 8.33
N CYS A 22 -22.49 -17.35 7.63
CA CYS A 22 -21.33 -17.52 6.74
C CYS A 22 -21.33 -16.48 5.61
N TRP A 23 -22.50 -16.20 5.01
CA TRP A 23 -22.62 -15.21 3.95
C TRP A 23 -22.32 -13.79 4.44
N GLN A 24 -22.85 -13.41 5.61
CA GLN A 24 -22.57 -12.11 6.24
C GLN A 24 -21.08 -11.96 6.55
N LYS A 25 -20.45 -12.98 7.14
CA LYS A 25 -19.01 -12.96 7.43
C LYS A 25 -18.15 -12.79 6.17
N LEU A 26 -18.53 -13.42 5.06
CA LEU A 26 -17.84 -13.24 3.78
C LEU A 26 -18.00 -11.83 3.22
N ILE A 27 -19.20 -11.24 3.31
CA ILE A 27 -19.44 -9.85 2.88
C ILE A 27 -18.66 -8.87 3.75
N ASP A 28 -18.68 -9.06 5.07
CA ASP A 28 -18.01 -8.17 6.02
C ASP A 28 -16.49 -8.20 5.82
N ASN A 29 -15.90 -9.37 5.56
CA ASN A 29 -14.49 -9.47 5.19
C ASN A 29 -14.18 -8.70 3.90
N ARG A 30 -15.02 -8.84 2.86
CA ARG A 30 -14.81 -8.10 1.60
C ARG A 30 -14.88 -6.59 1.80
N ARG A 31 -15.84 -6.12 2.60
CA ARG A 31 -15.95 -4.69 2.94
C ARG A 31 -14.73 -4.19 3.71
N ALA A 32 -14.25 -4.97 4.68
CA ALA A 32 -13.04 -4.62 5.41
C ALA A 32 -11.80 -4.52 4.50
N ASP A 33 -11.67 -5.43 3.52
CA ASP A 33 -10.59 -5.39 2.52
C ASP A 33 -10.73 -4.15 1.61
N GLU A 34 -11.94 -3.84 1.13
CA GLU A 34 -12.22 -2.65 0.32
C GLU A 34 -11.94 -1.35 1.09
N ASP A 35 -12.35 -1.27 2.36
CA ASP A 35 -12.10 -0.13 3.24
C ASP A 35 -10.60 0.05 3.48
N ALA A 36 -9.85 -1.03 3.68
CA ALA A 36 -8.40 -0.97 3.85
C ALA A 36 -7.70 -0.44 2.59
N VAL A 37 -8.10 -0.89 1.40
CA VAL A 37 -7.57 -0.39 0.12
C VAL A 37 -7.90 1.09 -0.07
N ASN A 38 -9.15 1.49 0.17
CA ASN A 38 -9.58 2.88 0.03
C ASN A 38 -8.85 3.80 1.01
N ASN A 39 -8.64 3.36 2.26
CA ASN A 39 -7.88 4.12 3.25
C ASN A 39 -6.41 4.29 2.82
N LYS A 40 -5.75 3.23 2.33
CA LYS A 40 -4.37 3.34 1.79
C LYS A 40 -4.25 4.35 0.65
N LYS A 41 -5.23 4.39 -0.27
CA LYS A 41 -5.23 5.37 -1.36
C LYS A 41 -5.39 6.79 -0.84
N ARG A 42 -6.32 7.00 0.08
CA ARG A 42 -6.55 8.30 0.71
C ARG A 42 -5.30 8.79 1.46
N ASP A 43 -4.65 7.90 2.20
CA ASP A 43 -3.43 8.23 2.94
C ASP A 43 -2.27 8.55 2.00
N MET A 44 -2.20 7.88 0.84
CA MET A 44 -1.25 8.22 -0.23
C MET A 44 -1.53 9.61 -0.81
N GLU A 45 -2.79 9.94 -1.13
CA GLU A 45 -3.18 11.28 -1.60
C GLU A 45 -2.85 12.36 -0.57
N MET A 46 -3.09 12.09 0.72
CA MET A 46 -2.70 13.00 1.81
C MET A 46 -1.19 13.22 1.84
N LEU A 47 -0.37 12.18 1.66
CA LEU A 47 1.09 12.34 1.57
C LEU A 47 1.52 13.25 0.39
N PHE A 48 0.87 13.13 -0.77
CA PHE A 48 1.15 14.01 -1.91
C PHE A 48 0.78 15.47 -1.62
N ASN A 49 -0.25 15.71 -0.81
CA ASN A 49 -0.67 17.06 -0.42
C ASN A 49 0.21 17.64 0.70
N ASP A 50 0.53 16.85 1.72
CA ASP A 50 1.30 17.27 2.90
C ASP A 50 2.79 17.44 2.59
N HIS A 51 3.34 16.58 1.71
CA HIS A 51 4.76 16.52 1.38
C HIS A 51 5.02 16.47 -0.13
N PRO A 52 4.57 17.49 -0.90
CA PRO A 52 4.57 17.46 -2.35
C PRO A 52 5.98 17.40 -2.94
N GLU A 53 6.98 18.04 -2.32
CA GLU A 53 8.34 18.07 -2.87
C GLU A 53 8.97 16.68 -2.96
N PHE A 54 8.94 15.93 -1.86
CA PHE A 54 9.49 14.58 -1.83
C PHE A 54 8.64 13.62 -2.67
N MET A 55 7.31 13.67 -2.53
CA MET A 55 6.43 12.73 -3.24
C MET A 55 6.47 12.92 -4.75
N ASN A 56 6.59 14.15 -5.25
CA ASN A 56 6.77 14.41 -6.68
C ASN A 56 8.14 13.96 -7.17
N LEU A 57 9.20 14.19 -6.39
CA LEU A 57 10.53 13.68 -6.71
C LEU A 57 10.54 12.14 -6.79
N PHE A 58 9.92 11.49 -5.82
CA PHE A 58 9.78 10.03 -5.75
C PHE A 58 8.99 9.49 -6.95
N LYS A 59 7.84 10.11 -7.25
CA LYS A 59 7.01 9.81 -8.43
C LYS A 59 7.81 9.95 -9.73
N ASN A 60 8.53 11.05 -9.91
CA ASN A 60 9.31 11.31 -11.12
C ASN A 60 10.42 10.26 -11.28
N LYS A 61 11.09 9.89 -10.19
CA LYS A 61 12.13 8.85 -10.21
C LYS A 61 11.58 7.48 -10.57
N ILE A 62 10.39 7.10 -10.10
CA ILE A 62 9.77 5.80 -10.40
C ILE A 62 9.24 5.73 -11.84
N ASN A 63 8.74 6.85 -12.37
CA ASN A 63 8.19 6.91 -13.74
C ASN A 63 9.24 7.12 -14.82
N ASP A 64 10.50 7.38 -14.44
CA ASP A 64 11.62 7.49 -15.37
C ASP A 64 11.85 6.16 -16.12
N PRO A 65 11.80 6.14 -17.47
CA PRO A 65 12.05 4.93 -18.25
C PRO A 65 13.40 4.27 -17.97
N GLU A 66 14.42 5.06 -17.61
CA GLU A 66 15.77 4.58 -17.33
C GLU A 66 15.86 3.86 -15.97
N SER A 67 14.89 4.07 -15.08
CA SER A 67 14.89 3.55 -13.73
C SER A 67 13.93 2.38 -13.51
N ARG A 68 13.32 1.84 -14.58
CA ARG A 68 12.25 0.82 -14.53
C ARG A 68 12.55 -0.41 -13.66
N ASN A 69 13.82 -0.77 -13.50
CA ASN A 69 14.27 -1.94 -12.75
C ASN A 69 14.78 -1.61 -11.33
N ILE A 70 14.83 -0.33 -10.95
CA ILE A 70 15.29 0.09 -9.63
C ILE A 70 14.14 -0.11 -8.63
N ARG A 71 14.44 -0.80 -7.53
CA ARG A 71 13.48 -1.11 -6.45
C ARG A 71 14.00 -0.73 -5.07
N GLU A 72 15.20 -0.17 -4.99
CA GLU A 72 15.86 0.15 -3.73
C GLU A 72 16.28 1.62 -3.74
N PHE A 73 16.22 2.24 -2.57
CA PHE A 73 16.67 3.61 -2.40
C PHE A 73 17.30 3.85 -1.03
N PHE A 74 18.22 4.81 -1.01
CA PHE A 74 18.80 5.33 0.21
C PHE A 74 18.31 6.75 0.47
N VAL A 75 18.14 7.07 1.75
CA VAL A 75 18.04 8.45 2.25
C VAL A 75 19.33 8.79 2.97
N VAL A 76 20.04 9.80 2.51
CA VAL A 76 21.35 10.14 3.05
C VAL A 76 21.56 11.64 3.08
N GLU A 77 22.51 12.10 3.90
CA GLU A 77 22.98 13.47 3.84
C GLU A 77 23.53 13.81 2.44
N ARG A 78 23.43 15.10 2.07
CA ARG A 78 23.88 15.62 0.77
C ARG A 78 25.31 15.24 0.43
N ASN A 79 26.18 15.19 1.43
CA ASN A 79 27.62 14.95 1.26
C ASN A 79 28.03 13.48 1.44
N ALA A 80 27.08 12.58 1.71
CA ALA A 80 27.38 11.16 1.89
C ALA A 80 27.83 10.51 0.57
N ILE A 81 28.94 9.78 0.62
CA ILE A 81 29.45 9.00 -0.52
C ILE A 81 28.87 7.58 -0.41
N LEU A 82 28.07 7.19 -1.39
CA LEU A 82 27.51 5.85 -1.51
C LEU A 82 28.23 5.11 -2.64
N ASN A 83 29.07 4.15 -2.29
CA ASN A 83 29.67 3.23 -3.26
C ASN A 83 28.76 2.01 -3.38
N SER A 84 27.99 1.95 -4.47
CA SER A 84 27.06 0.84 -4.74
C SER A 84 27.28 0.34 -6.16
N SER A 85 27.51 -0.96 -6.31
CA SER A 85 27.56 -1.65 -7.61
C SER A 85 26.16 -1.87 -8.21
N ILE A 86 25.11 -1.77 -7.39
CA ILE A 86 23.72 -1.97 -7.79
C ILE A 86 23.04 -0.61 -7.96
N PRO A 87 22.27 -0.38 -9.02
CA PRO A 87 21.55 0.88 -9.23
C PRO A 87 20.47 1.06 -8.16
N ARG A 88 20.50 2.21 -7.48
CA ARG A 88 19.61 2.57 -6.38
C ARG A 88 19.26 4.04 -6.46
N PHE A 89 18.05 4.41 -6.05
CA PHE A 89 17.74 5.83 -5.92
C PHE A 89 18.44 6.42 -4.69
N ARG A 90 18.71 7.71 -4.77
CA ARG A 90 19.29 8.50 -3.68
C ARG A 90 18.39 9.71 -3.43
N PHE A 91 17.93 9.83 -2.19
CA PHE A 91 17.19 10.98 -1.71
C PHE A 91 17.99 11.67 -0.61
N GLU A 92 17.86 13.00 -0.55
CA GLU A 92 18.49 13.80 0.48
C GLU A 92 17.70 13.70 1.79
N LEU A 93 18.41 13.55 2.91
CA LEU A 93 17.82 13.58 4.23
C LEU A 93 17.34 15.01 4.55
N THR A 94 16.02 15.19 4.64
CA THR A 94 15.38 16.43 5.13
C THR A 94 14.66 16.17 6.45
N PRO A 95 14.33 17.19 7.25
CA PRO A 95 13.66 17.00 8.54
C PRO A 95 12.34 16.20 8.44
N ASP A 96 11.59 16.43 7.36
CA ASP A 96 10.24 15.87 7.20
C ASP A 96 10.22 14.54 6.46
N ILE A 97 11.31 14.14 5.80
CA ILE A 97 11.34 12.90 5.00
C ILE A 97 11.08 11.67 5.86
N LEU A 98 11.56 11.65 7.10
CA LEU A 98 11.39 10.50 7.99
C LEU A 98 9.91 10.25 8.32
N LEU A 99 9.12 11.32 8.46
CA LEU A 99 7.67 11.20 8.67
C LEU A 99 6.98 10.57 7.46
N VAL A 100 7.39 10.98 6.26
CA VAL A 100 6.88 10.41 5.00
C VAL A 100 7.26 8.94 4.87
N LEU A 101 8.52 8.58 5.14
CA LEU A 101 9.00 7.21 5.07
C LEU A 101 8.26 6.31 6.06
N ASN A 102 8.06 6.76 7.30
CA ASN A 102 7.31 6.01 8.30
C ASN A 102 5.86 5.75 7.86
N LYS A 103 5.20 6.75 7.26
CA LYS A 103 3.85 6.58 6.71
C LYS A 103 3.85 5.60 5.54
N LEU A 104 4.78 5.73 4.59
CA LEU A 104 4.92 4.81 3.46
C LEU A 104 5.21 3.37 3.91
N GLU A 105 6.01 3.20 4.96
CA GLU A 105 6.32 1.90 5.56
C GLU A 105 5.10 1.30 6.26
N SER A 106 4.35 2.10 7.03
CA SER A 106 3.11 1.63 7.67
C SER A 106 2.03 1.20 6.68
N MET A 107 2.04 1.78 5.47
CA MET A 107 1.15 1.39 4.38
C MET A 107 1.65 0.16 3.61
N GLY A 108 2.87 -0.33 3.89
CA GLY A 108 3.50 -1.44 3.16
C GLY A 108 4.01 -1.06 1.77
N TYR A 109 4.14 0.23 1.46
CA TYR A 109 4.68 0.71 0.19
C TYR A 109 6.20 0.64 0.12
N ILE A 110 6.85 0.77 1.27
CA ILE A 110 8.28 0.57 1.41
C ILE A 110 8.57 -0.34 2.59
N GLN A 111 9.73 -0.98 2.56
CA GLN A 111 10.22 -1.79 3.66
C GLN A 111 11.65 -1.37 3.98
N LYS A 112 11.93 -1.00 5.23
CA LYS A 112 13.30 -0.77 5.66
C LYS A 112 14.07 -2.09 5.65
N LEU A 113 15.23 -2.09 5.00
CA LEU A 113 16.13 -3.23 4.99
C LEU A 113 17.01 -3.19 6.24
N GLU A 114 17.29 -4.36 6.82
CA GLU A 114 18.10 -4.48 8.04
C GLU A 114 19.56 -4.08 7.77
N ASN A 115 19.85 -2.79 7.93
CA ASN A 115 21.19 -2.25 7.94
C ASN A 115 21.25 -0.95 8.77
N ASN A 116 22.45 -0.45 8.99
CA ASN A 116 22.70 0.77 9.77
C ASN A 116 22.35 2.07 9.02
N CYS A 117 21.67 1.97 7.88
CA CYS A 117 21.36 3.09 7.00
C CYS A 117 19.85 3.25 6.80
N LEU A 118 19.45 4.38 6.25
CA LEU A 118 18.08 4.60 5.77
C LEU A 118 17.95 3.98 4.37
N HIS A 119 17.97 2.65 4.31
CA HIS A 119 17.86 1.85 3.09
C HIS A 119 16.49 1.20 3.02
N TYR A 120 15.80 1.38 1.89
CA TYR A 120 14.45 0.92 1.72
C TYR A 120 14.28 0.19 0.40
N LYS A 121 13.42 -0.83 0.42
CA LYS A 121 12.90 -1.50 -0.76
C LYS A 121 11.48 -1.00 -1.05
N ILE A 122 11.19 -0.74 -2.31
CA ILE A 122 9.89 -0.31 -2.81
C ILE A 122 9.07 -1.57 -3.14
N SER A 123 7.82 -1.63 -2.69
CA SER A 123 6.90 -2.70 -3.06
C SER A 123 6.34 -2.52 -4.47
N ASP A 124 5.99 -3.61 -5.15
CA ASP A 124 5.39 -3.52 -6.48
C ASP A 124 4.02 -2.82 -6.44
N GLU A 125 3.27 -2.96 -5.34
CA GLU A 125 2.03 -2.23 -5.08
C GLU A 125 2.24 -0.71 -5.11
N CYS A 126 3.33 -0.22 -4.50
CA CYS A 126 3.69 1.20 -4.52
C CYS A 126 3.90 1.70 -5.95
N ILE A 127 4.57 0.90 -6.79
CA ILE A 127 4.88 1.26 -8.17
C ILE A 127 3.62 1.32 -9.01
N VAL A 128 2.72 0.36 -8.83
CA VAL A 128 1.41 0.35 -9.51
C VAL A 128 0.60 1.59 -9.13
N GLU A 129 0.53 1.91 -7.84
CA GLU A 129 -0.22 3.08 -7.35
C GLU A 129 0.38 4.41 -7.84
N ILE A 130 1.71 4.54 -7.81
CA ILE A 130 2.37 5.76 -8.30
C ILE A 130 2.19 5.95 -9.81
N LYS A 131 2.11 4.85 -10.57
CA LYS A 131 1.83 4.90 -12.02
C LYS A 131 0.39 5.29 -12.30
N SER A 132 -0.58 4.74 -11.56
CA SER A 132 -2.00 5.09 -11.73
C SER A 132 -2.26 6.58 -11.46
N LEU A 133 -1.57 7.17 -10.49
CA LEU A 133 -1.62 8.61 -10.20
C LEU A 133 -1.01 9.48 -11.32
N THR A 134 -0.12 8.95 -12.16
CA THR A 134 0.40 9.66 -13.33
C THR A 134 -0.61 9.67 -14.47
N GLU A 135 -1.32 8.55 -14.68
CA GLU A 135 -2.35 8.44 -15.72
C GLU A 135 -3.54 9.37 -15.45
N HIS A 136 -3.92 9.58 -14.20
CA HIS A 136 -5.00 10.50 -13.84
C HIS A 136 -4.66 11.99 -14.01
N LEU A 137 -3.38 12.36 -13.98
CA LEU A 137 -2.93 13.76 -14.11
C LEU A 137 -2.47 14.13 -15.52
N GLY A 138 -2.43 13.18 -16.47
CA GLY A 138 -2.13 13.42 -17.89
C GLY A 138 -3.35 13.76 -18.77
N SER A 139 -4.55 13.89 -18.19
CA SER A 139 -5.81 14.15 -18.92
C SER A 139 -6.44 15.52 -18.59
N ARG A 140 -5.65 16.51 -18.17
CA ARG A 140 -6.11 17.91 -17.99
C ARG A 140 -5.23 18.89 -18.74
#